data_AF-Q798E4-F1
#
_entry.id   AF-Q798E4-F1
#
_cell.length_a   1.000
_cell.length_b   1.000
_cell.length_c   1.000
_cell.angle_alpha   90.00
_cell.angle_beta   90.00
_cell.angle_gamma   90.00
#
_symmetry.space_group_name_H-M   'P 1'
#
loop_
_entity.id
_entity.type
_entity.pdbx_description
1 polymer ?
#
loop_
_entity_poly.entity_id
_entity_poly.type
_entity_poly.pdbx_seq_one_letter_code
_entity_poly.pdbx_strand_id
1 'polypeptide(L)'
;MDLNQVAKDTAKVLASYLTYQSVRIVIAQLSETNPPLAIWLNEFSTKGKIQDGELYIRELLLENQDLGFRIMTVREYLAHDVTEFLPEMVRTGIQQSNMEHRRQHLERITQLNWSVATSNPETSSIDSEPNLDNLSS
;
A
#
# COMPACT_ATOMS: atom_id res chain seq x y z
N MET A 1 12.47 -20.51 -4.58
CA MET A 1 11.63 -19.40 -5.07
C MET A 1 12.11 -19.06 -6.46
N ASP A 2 11.25 -19.13 -7.47
CA ASP A 2 11.61 -18.73 -8.82
C ASP A 2 11.47 -17.20 -8.96
N LEU A 3 12.58 -16.48 -8.78
CA LEU A 3 12.62 -15.02 -8.87
C LEU A 3 12.21 -14.51 -10.26
N ASN A 4 12.45 -15.32 -11.31
CA ASN A 4 12.09 -14.97 -12.67
C ASN A 4 10.57 -14.97 -12.84
N GLN A 5 9.89 -16.00 -12.31
CA GLN A 5 8.44 -16.09 -12.34
C GLN A 5 7.78 -14.96 -11.55
N VAL A 6 8.30 -14.64 -10.36
CA VAL A 6 7.80 -13.51 -9.55
C VAL A 6 7.94 -12.18 -10.30
N ALA A 7 9.07 -11.95 -10.97
CA ALA A 7 9.27 -10.74 -11.77
C ALA A 7 8.26 -10.64 -12.93
N LYS A 8 8.02 -11.74 -13.64
CA LYS A 8 7.03 -11.79 -14.73
C LYS A 8 5.62 -11.49 -14.25
N ASP A 9 5.20 -12.10 -13.15
CA ASP A 9 3.86 -11.88 -12.62
C ASP A 9 3.70 -10.46 -12.06
N THR A 10 4.74 -9.91 -11.44
CA THR A 10 4.78 -8.51 -11.02
C THR A 10 4.64 -7.55 -12.21
N ALA A 11 5.35 -7.83 -13.31
CA ALA A 11 5.26 -7.02 -14.53
C ALA A 11 3.84 -7.03 -15.13
N LYS A 12 3.14 -8.17 -15.11
CA LYS A 12 1.74 -8.25 -15.55
C LYS A 12 0.81 -7.40 -14.70
N VAL A 13 0.95 -7.49 -13.37
CA VAL A 13 0.15 -6.66 -12.44
C VAL A 13 0.40 -5.18 -12.69
N LEU A 14 1.67 -4.79 -12.87
CA LEU A 14 2.03 -3.41 -13.18
C LEU A 14 1.43 -2.95 -14.52
N ALA A 15 1.49 -3.76 -15.58
CA ALA A 15 0.90 -3.42 -16.87
C ALA A 15 -0.63 -3.23 -16.80
N SER A 16 -1.34 -4.11 -16.07
CA SER A 16 -2.78 -3.94 -15.81
C SER A 16 -3.06 -2.65 -15.02
N TYR A 17 -2.25 -2.35 -14.01
CA TYR A 17 -2.42 -1.13 -13.22
C TYR A 17 -2.15 0.14 -14.04
N LEU A 18 -1.14 0.15 -14.90
CA LEU A 18 -0.88 1.28 -15.80
C LEU A 18 -1.99 1.43 -16.85
N THR A 19 -2.62 0.34 -17.28
CA THR A 19 -3.83 0.39 -18.12
C THR A 19 -4.98 1.08 -17.36
N TYR A 20 -5.21 0.71 -16.10
CA TYR A 20 -6.19 1.39 -15.24
C TYR A 20 -5.91 2.90 -15.10
N GLN A 21 -4.66 3.28 -14.83
CA GLN A 21 -4.29 4.69 -14.71
C GLN A 21 -4.50 5.45 -16.03
N SER A 22 -4.20 4.82 -17.15
CA SER A 22 -4.39 5.40 -18.48
C SER A 22 -5.87 5.67 -18.77
N VAL A 23 -6.76 4.75 -18.39
CA VAL A 23 -8.22 4.96 -18.48
C VAL A 23 -8.65 6.18 -17.67
N ARG A 24 -8.15 6.33 -16.44
CA ARG A 24 -8.48 7.50 -15.60
C ARG A 24 -8.02 8.82 -16.23
N ILE A 25 -6.81 8.85 -16.79
CA ILE A 25 -6.28 10.02 -17.49
C ILE A 25 -7.15 10.37 -18.69
N VAL A 26 -7.51 9.38 -19.51
CA VAL A 26 -8.35 9.58 -20.69
C VAL A 26 -9.74 10.06 -20.30
N ILE A 27 -10.36 9.51 -19.24
CA ILE A 27 -11.63 10.00 -18.71
C ILE A 27 -11.51 11.45 -18.26
N ALA A 28 -10.46 11.83 -17.54
CA ALA A 28 -10.25 13.20 -17.09
C ALA A 28 -10.15 14.17 -18.28
N GLN A 29 -9.32 13.85 -19.28
CA GLN A 29 -9.21 14.64 -20.51
C GLN A 29 -10.56 14.75 -21.24
N LEU A 30 -11.30 13.63 -21.37
CA LEU A 30 -12.62 13.63 -21.99
C LEU A 30 -13.64 14.41 -21.19
N SER A 31 -13.53 14.48 -19.86
CA SER A 31 -14.48 15.26 -19.05
C SER A 31 -14.43 16.75 -19.38
N GLU A 32 -13.30 17.23 -19.92
CA GLU A 32 -13.12 18.61 -20.37
C GLU A 32 -13.51 18.78 -21.85
N THR A 33 -13.20 17.80 -22.71
CA THR A 33 -13.36 17.94 -24.17
C THR A 33 -14.63 17.32 -24.74
N ASN A 34 -15.15 16.26 -24.11
CA ASN A 34 -16.32 15.49 -24.53
C ASN A 34 -16.96 14.75 -23.32
N PRO A 35 -17.70 15.49 -22.46
CA PRO A 35 -18.26 14.93 -21.22
C PRO A 35 -19.13 13.67 -21.40
N PRO A 36 -20.01 13.56 -22.42
CA PRO A 36 -20.78 12.34 -22.64
C PRO A 36 -19.91 11.10 -22.87
N LEU A 37 -18.83 11.23 -23.61
CA LEU A 37 -17.91 10.12 -23.86
C LEU A 37 -17.11 9.74 -22.60
N ALA A 38 -16.79 10.73 -21.74
CA ALA A 38 -16.17 10.48 -20.45
C ALA A 38 -17.06 9.63 -19.53
N ILE A 39 -18.36 9.96 -19.47
CA ILE A 39 -19.36 9.21 -18.69
C ILE A 39 -19.46 7.77 -19.23
N TRP A 40 -19.60 7.61 -20.55
CA TRP A 40 -19.67 6.29 -21.18
C TRP A 40 -18.44 5.44 -20.87
N LEU A 41 -17.23 6.00 -20.99
CA LEU A 41 -15.99 5.26 -20.71
C LEU A 41 -15.87 4.89 -19.23
N ASN A 42 -16.34 5.77 -18.33
CA ASN A 42 -16.41 5.46 -16.90
C ASN A 42 -17.37 4.31 -16.60
N GLU A 43 -18.57 4.32 -17.19
CA GLU A 43 -19.58 3.26 -17.04
C GLU A 43 -19.12 1.93 -17.65
N PHE A 44 -18.42 1.96 -18.79
CA PHE A 44 -17.79 0.78 -19.37
C PHE A 44 -16.77 0.16 -18.40
N SER A 45 -15.97 1.01 -17.74
CA SER A 45 -14.83 0.58 -16.92
C SER A 45 -15.19 0.17 -15.49
N THR A 46 -16.33 0.65 -14.95
CA THR A 46 -16.80 0.32 -13.58
C THR A 46 -17.43 -1.07 -13.45
N LYS A 47 -17.74 -1.75 -14.58
CA LYS A 47 -18.32 -3.10 -14.61
C LYS A 47 -17.34 -4.24 -14.24
N GLY A 48 -16.31 -3.96 -13.44
CA GLY A 48 -15.32 -4.95 -12.97
C GLY A 48 -14.27 -5.37 -14.00
N LYS A 49 -14.23 -4.72 -15.17
CA LYS A 49 -13.44 -5.16 -16.34
C LYS A 49 -11.94 -4.89 -16.26
N ILE A 50 -11.49 -4.07 -15.31
CA ILE A 50 -10.14 -3.48 -15.35
C ILE A 50 -9.06 -4.25 -14.59
N GLN A 51 -9.40 -5.42 -14.00
CA GLN A 51 -8.43 -6.25 -13.28
C GLN A 51 -7.40 -6.87 -14.23
N ASP A 52 -7.83 -7.27 -15.43
CA ASP A 52 -6.96 -7.71 -16.52
C ASP A 52 -6.93 -6.61 -17.59
N GLY A 53 -5.82 -5.89 -17.67
CA GLY A 53 -5.66 -4.78 -18.62
C GLY A 53 -5.70 -5.23 -20.08
N GLU A 54 -5.27 -6.46 -20.40
CA GLU A 54 -5.27 -6.96 -21.78
C GLU A 54 -6.67 -7.41 -22.21
N LEU A 55 -7.42 -8.05 -21.29
CA LEU A 55 -8.83 -8.34 -21.53
C LEU A 55 -9.63 -7.04 -21.70
N TYR A 56 -9.42 -6.05 -20.82
CA TYR A 56 -10.07 -4.75 -20.91
C TYR A 56 -9.88 -4.08 -22.27
N ILE A 57 -8.63 -4.00 -22.76
CA ILE A 57 -8.34 -3.37 -24.07
C ILE A 57 -9.02 -4.13 -25.20
N ARG A 58 -8.99 -5.47 -25.19
CA ARG A 58 -9.68 -6.27 -26.22
C ARG A 58 -11.17 -5.99 -26.25
N GLU A 59 -11.83 -5.98 -25.10
CA GLU A 59 -13.26 -5.67 -25.03
C GLU A 59 -13.55 -4.22 -25.46
N LEU A 60 -12.71 -3.27 -25.05
CA LEU A 60 -12.88 -1.88 -25.44
C LEU A 60 -12.72 -1.68 -26.94
N LEU A 61 -11.76 -2.36 -27.58
CA LEU A 61 -11.56 -2.28 -29.03
C LEU A 61 -12.76 -2.78 -29.83
N LEU A 62 -13.56 -3.70 -29.27
CA LEU A 62 -14.80 -4.17 -29.90
C LEU A 62 -15.93 -3.14 -29.84
N GLU A 63 -15.98 -2.34 -28.77
CA GLU A 63 -17.06 -1.38 -28.50
C GLU A 63 -16.71 0.03 -29.00
N ASN A 64 -15.45 0.44 -28.85
CA ASN A 64 -14.92 1.73 -29.26
C ASN A 64 -13.41 1.66 -29.54
N GLN A 65 -13.07 1.46 -30.81
CA GLN A 65 -11.69 1.28 -31.26
C GLN A 65 -10.79 2.51 -30.99
N ASP A 66 -11.32 3.72 -31.17
CA ASP A 66 -10.57 4.98 -30.96
C ASP A 66 -10.12 5.13 -29.50
N LEU A 67 -11.03 4.89 -28.55
CA LEU A 67 -10.69 4.90 -27.12
C LEU A 67 -9.69 3.82 -26.76
N GLY A 68 -9.82 2.63 -27.35
CA GLY A 68 -8.84 1.55 -27.19
C GLY A 68 -7.42 2.00 -27.58
N PHE A 69 -7.26 2.55 -28.78
CA PHE A 69 -5.96 3.04 -29.26
C PHE A 69 -5.41 4.21 -28.43
N ARG A 70 -6.30 5.13 -28.02
CA ARG A 70 -5.90 6.25 -27.17
C ARG A 70 -5.37 5.77 -25.82
N ILE A 71 -6.03 4.79 -25.20
CA ILE A 71 -5.55 4.20 -23.94
C ILE A 71 -4.24 3.44 -24.15
N MET A 72 -4.08 2.70 -25.25
CA MET A 72 -2.82 2.02 -25.60
C MET A 72 -1.64 3.00 -25.67
N THR A 73 -1.84 4.15 -26.31
CA THR A 73 -0.83 5.21 -26.43
C THR A 73 -0.48 5.79 -25.06
N VAL A 74 -1.49 6.10 -24.23
CA VAL A 74 -1.26 6.67 -22.90
C VAL A 74 -0.56 5.66 -21.98
N ARG A 75 -0.92 4.37 -22.01
CA ARG A 75 -0.27 3.37 -21.14
C ARG A 75 1.17 3.08 -21.55
N GLU A 76 1.49 3.17 -22.83
CA GLU A 76 2.87 3.05 -23.31
C GLU A 76 3.71 4.23 -22.81
N TYR A 77 3.19 5.45 -22.96
CA TYR A 77 3.82 6.66 -22.41
C TYR A 77 4.04 6.57 -20.89
N LEU A 78 3.03 6.16 -20.13
CA LEU A 78 3.18 5.95 -18.69
C LEU A 78 4.24 4.89 -18.39
N ALA A 79 4.23 3.75 -19.08
CA ALA A 79 5.21 2.69 -18.84
C ALA A 79 6.64 3.17 -19.09
N HIS A 80 6.87 3.98 -20.13
CA HIS A 80 8.18 4.56 -20.39
C HIS A 80 8.62 5.49 -19.24
N ASP A 81 7.77 6.45 -18.87
CA ASP A 81 8.19 7.52 -17.95
C ASP A 81 8.18 7.09 -16.48
N VAL A 82 7.24 6.25 -16.04
CA VAL A 82 7.12 5.92 -14.61
C VAL A 82 8.06 4.81 -14.18
N THR A 83 8.37 3.86 -15.07
CA THR A 83 9.09 2.62 -14.66
C THR A 83 10.55 2.85 -14.31
N GLU A 84 11.15 3.95 -14.77
CA GLU A 84 12.51 4.35 -14.39
C GLU A 84 12.63 4.62 -12.87
N PHE A 85 11.57 5.13 -12.25
CA PHE A 85 11.57 5.53 -10.83
C PHE A 85 11.15 4.40 -9.89
N LEU A 86 10.38 3.42 -10.38
CA LEU A 86 9.77 2.37 -9.55
C LEU A 86 10.77 1.53 -8.74
N PRO A 87 11.94 1.10 -9.27
CA PRO A 87 12.84 0.23 -8.52
C PRO A 87 13.29 0.85 -7.19
N GLU A 88 13.67 2.13 -7.21
CA GLU A 88 14.14 2.82 -6.02
C GLU A 88 12.99 3.17 -5.08
N MET A 89 11.85 3.63 -5.62
CA MET A 89 10.65 3.91 -4.82
C MET A 89 10.14 2.68 -4.09
N VAL A 90 10.12 1.51 -4.75
CA VAL A 90 9.68 0.26 -4.14
C VAL A 90 10.65 -0.20 -3.05
N ARG A 91 11.96 -0.15 -3.33
CA ARG A 91 12.99 -0.58 -2.37
C ARG A 91 12.96 0.28 -1.11
N THR A 92 13.04 1.60 -1.27
CA THR A 92 13.08 2.55 -0.14
C THR A 92 11.75 2.57 0.61
N GLY A 93 10.61 2.51 -0.11
CA GLY A 93 9.29 2.44 0.50
C GLY A 93 9.11 1.20 1.38
N ILE A 94 9.53 0.02 0.90
CA ILE A 94 9.47 -1.22 1.71
C ILE A 94 10.41 -1.11 2.92
N GLN A 95 11.62 -0.58 2.76
CA GLN A 95 12.56 -0.41 3.87
C GLN A 95 12.00 0.51 4.96
N GLN A 96 11.48 1.67 4.57
CA GLN A 96 10.87 2.64 5.49
C GLN A 96 9.64 2.04 6.20
N SER A 97 8.74 1.41 5.45
CA SER A 97 7.55 0.76 6.00
C SER A 97 7.90 -0.36 7.00
N ASN A 98 8.89 -1.19 6.67
CA ASN A 98 9.36 -2.24 7.57
C ASN A 98 10.00 -1.69 8.86
N MET A 99 10.77 -0.60 8.76
CA MET A 99 11.34 0.06 9.93
C MET A 99 10.24 0.60 10.84
N GLU A 100 9.22 1.22 10.26
CA GLU A 100 8.08 1.77 10.99
C GLU A 100 7.26 0.67 11.68
N HIS A 101 6.95 -0.43 10.99
CA HIS A 101 6.28 -1.57 11.60
C HIS A 101 7.07 -2.16 12.77
N ARG A 102 8.41 -2.25 12.65
CA ARG A 102 9.28 -2.73 13.74
C ARG A 102 9.26 -1.77 14.94
N ARG A 103 9.33 -0.46 14.70
CA ARG A 103 9.24 0.57 15.74
C ARG A 103 7.92 0.45 16.50
N GLN A 104 6.79 0.42 15.78
CA GLN A 104 5.46 0.28 16.38
C GLN A 104 5.30 -1.03 17.17
N HIS A 105 5.90 -2.12 16.69
CA HIS A 105 5.88 -3.40 17.39
C HIS A 105 6.65 -3.33 18.72
N LEU A 106 7.84 -2.72 18.72
CA LEU A 106 8.64 -2.50 19.93
C LEU A 106 7.91 -1.62 20.96
N GLU A 107 7.27 -0.55 20.50
CA GLU A 107 6.47 0.33 21.37
C GLU A 107 5.32 -0.44 22.04
N ARG A 108 4.61 -1.28 21.29
CA ARG A 108 3.54 -2.10 21.84
C ARG A 108 4.06 -3.08 22.90
N ILE A 109 5.17 -3.77 22.62
CA ILE A 109 5.76 -4.73 23.58
C ILE A 109 6.24 -4.03 24.84
N THR A 110 6.92 -2.89 24.72
CA THR A 110 7.42 -2.14 25.87
C THR A 110 6.30 -1.57 26.75
N GLN A 111 5.20 -1.10 26.15
CA GLN A 111 4.00 -0.69 26.88
C GLN A 111 3.33 -1.85 27.63
N LEU A 112 3.24 -3.04 27.01
CA LEU A 112 2.74 -4.25 27.68
C LEU A 112 3.64 -4.67 28.85
N ASN A 113 4.96 -4.66 28.67
CA ASN A 113 5.90 -5.01 29.73
C ASN A 113 5.87 -4.00 30.89
N TRP A 114 5.71 -2.70 30.60
CA TRP A 114 5.51 -1.69 31.64
C TRP A 114 4.21 -1.93 32.42
N SER A 115 3.13 -2.27 31.72
CA SER A 115 1.83 -2.57 32.34
C SER A 115 1.94 -3.77 33.29
N VAL A 116 2.66 -4.83 32.89
CA VAL A 116 2.92 -6.03 33.71
C VAL A 116 3.81 -5.71 34.91
N ALA A 117 4.85 -4.89 34.73
CA ALA A 117 5.72 -4.46 35.83
C ALA A 117 4.99 -3.58 36.86
N THR A 118 3.99 -2.81 36.42
CA THR A 118 3.18 -1.96 37.31
C THR A 118 2.09 -2.75 38.05
N SER A 119 1.68 -3.92 37.53
CA SER A 119 0.67 -4.80 38.15
C SER A 119 1.22 -5.78 39.18
N ASN A 120 2.52 -5.74 39.52
CA ASN A 120 3.13 -6.57 40.56
C ASN A 120 3.59 -5.72 41.76
N PRO A 121 2.68 -5.32 42.68
CA PRO A 121 3.06 -4.64 43.92
C PRO A 121 3.13 -5.65 45.08
N GLU A 122 4.05 -6.61 45.06
CA GLU A 122 4.34 -7.49 46.21
C GLU A 122 5.84 -7.87 46.10
N THR A 123 6.76 -7.61 47.03
CA THR A 123 6.71 -7.43 48.49
C THR A 123 7.95 -6.62 48.93
N SER A 124 7.74 -5.53 49.68
CA SER A 124 8.78 -5.00 50.57
C SER A 124 8.25 -5.14 52.00
N SER A 125 8.42 -6.34 52.55
CA SER A 125 8.37 -6.57 53.99
C SER A 125 9.45 -5.71 54.62
N ILE A 126 9.06 -4.55 55.12
CA ILE A 126 9.88 -3.74 56.02
C ILE A 126 9.97 -4.56 57.30
N ASP A 127 11.10 -5.25 57.48
CA ASP A 127 11.51 -5.82 58.76
C ASP A 127 11.37 -4.73 59.83
N SER A 128 10.37 -4.88 60.68
CA SER A 128 10.24 -4.08 61.88
C SER A 128 11.14 -4.72 62.94
N GLU A 129 12.39 -4.25 63.01
CA GLU A 129 13.26 -4.52 64.17
C GLU A 129 12.57 -3.97 65.43
N PRO A 130 12.43 -4.77 66.52
CA PRO A 130 11.95 -4.25 67.79
C PRO A 130 13.08 -3.46 68.45
N ASN A 131 12.85 -2.16 68.61
CA ASN A 131 13.73 -1.22 69.28
C ASN A 131 13.90 -1.62 70.76
N LEU A 132 15.03 -2.24 71.09
CA LEU A 132 15.46 -2.60 72.44
C LEU A 132 16.58 -1.65 72.86
N ASP A 133 16.23 -0.40 73.18
CA ASP A 133 17.11 0.48 73.95
C ASP A 133 16.26 1.55 74.66
N ASN A 134 15.68 1.17 75.80
CA ASN A 134 15.35 2.13 76.84
C ASN A 134 15.70 1.54 78.21
N LEU A 135 16.99 1.57 78.53
CA LEU A 135 17.54 1.41 79.86
C LEU A 135 18.58 2.51 80.07
N SER A 136 18.14 3.69 80.51
CA SER A 136 18.83 4.51 81.53
C SER A 136 18.31 5.96 81.53
N SER A 137 17.47 6.28 82.52
CA SER A 137 17.70 7.31 83.55
C SER A 137 16.48 7.46 84.45
#